data_AF-A0A2N3LJ33-F1
#
_entry.id   AF-A0A2N3LJ33-F1
#
_cell.length_a   1.000
_cell.length_b   1.000
_cell.length_c   1.000
_cell.angle_alpha   90.00
_cell.angle_beta   90.00
_cell.angle_gamma   90.00
#
_symmetry.space_group_name_H-M   'P 1'
#
loop_
_entity.id
_entity.type
_entity.pdbx_description
1 polymer ?
#
loop_
_entity_poly.entity_id
_entity_poly.type
_entity_poly.pdbx_seq_one_letter_code
_entity_poly.pdbx_strand_id
1 'polypeptide(L)' 'MIKGKKFLLFVMCLFTPILILPLLYTMGVPSFADVLTALFGEGSILATVFSLLLLLLIVFGVGKIMKRNA' A
#
# COMPACT_ATOMS: atom_id res chain seq x y z
N MET A 1 -17.35 -7.84 -24.56
CA MET A 1 -16.06 -8.56 -24.79
C MET A 1 -14.90 -7.91 -24.02
N ILE A 2 -14.91 -7.84 -22.67
CA ILE A 2 -13.79 -7.27 -21.86
C ILE A 2 -13.72 -7.86 -20.42
N LYS A 3 -13.90 -9.18 -20.23
CA LYS A 3 -13.62 -9.82 -18.92
C LYS A 3 -12.14 -10.12 -18.72
N GLY A 4 -11.45 -10.58 -19.78
CA GLY A 4 -10.04 -10.95 -19.73
C GLY A 4 -9.08 -9.80 -19.43
N LYS A 5 -9.31 -8.59 -19.99
CA LYS A 5 -8.40 -7.45 -19.79
C LYS A 5 -8.37 -6.94 -18.34
N LYS A 6 -9.51 -6.90 -17.65
CA LYS A 6 -9.59 -6.47 -16.24
C LYS A 6 -8.93 -7.49 -15.31
N PHE A 7 -9.10 -8.78 -15.60
CA PHE A 7 -8.44 -9.86 -14.84
C PHE A 7 -6.93 -9.85 -15.05
N LEU A 8 -6.45 -9.67 -16.30
CA LEU A 8 -5.02 -9.50 -16.59
C LEU A 8 -4.42 -8.31 -15.84
N LEU A 9 -5.12 -7.18 -15.78
CA LEU A 9 -4.68 -5.99 -15.08
C LEU A 9 -4.62 -6.21 -13.56
N PHE A 10 -5.60 -6.92 -12.98
CA PHE A 10 -5.57 -7.35 -11.58
C PHE A 10 -4.36 -8.22 -11.28
N VAL A 11 -4.10 -9.22 -12.13
CA VAL A 11 -2.94 -10.11 -12.00
C VAL A 11 -1.63 -9.31 -12.09
N MET A 12 -1.49 -8.42 -13.08
CA MET A 12 -0.31 -7.56 -13.20
C MET A 12 -0.12 -6.69 -11.96
N CYS A 13 -1.16 -6.04 -11.45
CA CYS A 13 -1.08 -5.25 -10.21
C CYS A 13 -0.63 -6.07 -8.99
N LEU A 14 -0.94 -7.38 -8.96
CA LEU A 14 -0.53 -8.28 -7.88
C LEU A 14 0.95 -8.69 -8.01
N PHE A 15 1.45 -8.83 -9.24
CA PHE A 15 2.84 -9.20 -9.51
C PHE A 15 3.84 -8.04 -9.53
N THR A 16 3.39 -6.82 -9.88
CA THR A 16 4.19 -5.60 -9.82
C THR A 16 4.93 -5.38 -8.49
N PRO A 17 4.27 -5.49 -7.31
CA PRO A 17 4.97 -5.32 -6.03
C PRO A 17 6.04 -6.39 -5.81
N ILE A 18 5.88 -7.61 -6.31
CA ILE A 18 6.89 -8.68 -6.16
C ILE A 18 8.22 -8.28 -6.85
N LEU A 19 8.16 -7.55 -7.95
CA LEU A 19 9.35 -7.06 -8.65
C LEU A 19 9.92 -5.77 -8.03
N ILE A 20 9.04 -4.89 -7.55
CA ILE A 20 9.44 -3.57 -7.04
C ILE A 20 9.93 -3.63 -5.59
N LEU A 21 9.35 -4.47 -4.73
CA LEU A 21 9.74 -4.55 -3.31
C LEU A 21 11.23 -4.87 -3.11
N PRO A 22 11.82 -5.87 -3.80
CA PRO A 22 13.24 -6.15 -3.68
C PRO A 22 14.11 -4.97 -4.10
N LEU A 23 13.74 -4.27 -5.17
CA LEU A 23 14.46 -3.08 -5.63
C LEU A 23 14.41 -1.96 -4.57
N LEU A 24 13.23 -1.69 -4.01
CA LEU A 24 13.08 -0.70 -2.93
C LEU A 24 13.92 -1.08 -1.71
N TYR A 25 13.95 -2.36 -1.34
CA TYR A 25 14.77 -2.85 -0.25
C TYR A 25 16.27 -2.62 -0.51
N THR A 26 16.75 -2.91 -1.72
CA THR A 26 18.16 -2.67 -2.10
C THR A 26 18.53 -1.18 -2.13
N MET A 27 17.56 -0.29 -2.36
CA MET A 27 17.75 1.16 -2.31
C MET A 27 17.75 1.70 -0.86
N GLY A 28 17.60 0.84 0.15
CA GLY A 28 17.57 1.22 1.55
C GLY A 28 16.25 1.88 1.97
N VAL A 29 15.17 1.65 1.22
CA VAL A 29 13.84 2.17 1.61
C VAL A 29 13.39 1.40 2.86
N PRO A 30 13.15 2.09 3.99
CA PRO A 30 12.75 1.44 5.24
C PRO A 30 11.38 0.79 5.09
N SER A 31 11.17 -0.32 5.79
CA SER A 31 9.85 -0.95 5.81
C SER A 31 8.86 -0.07 6.58
N PHE A 32 7.56 -0.30 6.34
CA PHE A 32 6.52 0.41 7.09
C PHE A 32 6.66 0.23 8.61
N ALA A 33 7.09 -0.96 9.05
CA ALA A 33 7.36 -1.24 10.45
C ALA A 33 8.52 -0.39 10.99
N ASP A 34 9.61 -0.27 10.23
CA ASP A 34 10.77 0.55 10.62
C ASP A 34 10.40 2.02 10.74
N VAL A 35 9.59 2.53 9.81
CA VAL A 35 9.08 3.92 9.84
C VAL A 35 8.20 4.16 11.07
N LEU A 36 7.30 3.23 11.38
CA LEU A 36 6.46 3.33 12.58
C LEU A 36 7.28 3.31 13.86
N THR A 37 8.24 2.39 13.95
CA THR A 37 9.14 2.27 15.10
C THR A 37 10.00 3.52 15.27
N ALA A 38 10.51 4.09 14.17
CA ALA A 38 11.28 5.33 14.20
C ALA A 38 10.47 6.56 14.64
N LEU A 39 9.17 6.61 14.32
CA LEU A 39 8.30 7.74 14.67
C LEU A 39 7.67 7.62 16.06
N PHE A 40 7.25 6.43 16.47
CA PHE A 40 6.45 6.22 17.67
C PHE A 40 7.13 5.36 18.75
N GLY A 41 8.26 4.73 18.44
CA GLY A 41 8.94 3.76 19.30
C GLY A 41 8.36 2.34 19.18
N GLU A 42 9.14 1.35 19.61
CA GLU A 42 8.73 -0.06 19.61
C GLU A 42 7.55 -0.29 20.57
N GLY A 43 6.54 -1.05 20.11
CA GLY A 43 5.39 -1.43 20.95
C GLY A 43 4.39 -0.30 21.26
N SER A 44 4.51 0.87 20.61
CA SER A 44 3.63 2.00 20.85
C SER A 44 2.20 1.78 20.30
N ILE A 45 1.20 1.98 21.15
CA ILE A 45 -0.22 1.95 20.77
C ILE A 45 -0.55 2.99 19.68
N LEU A 46 0.15 4.12 19.67
CA LEU A 46 -0.05 5.18 18.68
C LEU A 46 0.31 4.73 17.26
N ALA A 47 1.27 3.81 17.10
CA ALA A 47 1.62 3.25 15.80
C ALA A 47 0.44 2.47 15.18
N THR A 48 -0.33 1.77 16.02
CA THR A 48 -1.52 1.03 15.58
C THR A 48 -2.63 1.98 15.13
N VAL A 49 -2.88 3.03 15.92
CA VAL A 49 -3.89 4.06 15.58
C VAL A 49 -3.53 4.78 14.28
N PHE A 50 -2.25 5.16 14.12
CA PHE A 50 -1.76 5.81 12.91
C PHE A 50 -1.85 4.89 11.68
N SER A 51 -1.52 3.61 11.83
CA SER A 51 -1.67 2.61 10.76
C SER A 51 -3.12 2.47 10.30
N LEU A 52 -4.06 2.42 11.27
CA LEU A 52 -5.48 2.34 10.99
C LEU A 52 -5.97 3.58 10.21
N LEU A 53 -5.52 4.76 10.62
CA LEU A 53 -5.86 6.03 9.97
C LEU A 53 -5.31 6.08 8.55
N LEU A 54 -4.06 5.68 8.33
CA LEU A 54 -3.44 5.57 7.01
C LEU A 54 -4.21 4.63 6.09
N LEU A 55 -4.58 3.45 6.60
CA LEU A 55 -5.35 2.47 5.84
C LEU A 55 -6.71 3.05 5.43
N LEU A 56 -7.40 3.74 6.35
CA LEU A 56 -8.67 4.40 6.05
C LEU A 56 -8.49 5.50 5.00
N LEU A 57 -7.42 6.28 5.09
CA LEU A 57 -7.08 7.34 4.13
C LEU A 57 -6.84 6.77 2.72
N ILE A 58 -6.11 5.65 2.62
CA ILE A 58 -5.82 4.97 1.36
C ILE A 58 -7.11 4.42 0.76
N VAL A 59 -7.91 3.69 1.54
CA VAL A 59 -9.18 3.12 1.06
C VAL A 59 -10.13 4.23 0.59
N PHE A 60 -10.23 5.32 1.35
CA PHE A 60 -11.07 6.44 0.98
C PHE A 60 -10.55 7.18 -0.26
N GLY A 61 -9.23 7.41 -0.35
CA GLY A 61 -8.59 8.04 -1.48
C GLY A 61 -8.76 7.24 -2.77
N VAL A 62 -8.49 5.95 -2.73
CA VAL A 62 -8.67 5.03 -3.87
C VAL A 62 -10.15 4.96 -4.24
N GLY A 63 -11.06 4.79 -3.28
CA GLY A 63 -12.50 4.75 -3.53
C GLY A 63 -13.02 6.04 -4.19
N LYS A 64 -12.55 7.21 -3.77
CA LYS A 64 -12.89 8.50 -4.36
C LYS A 64 -12.37 8.63 -5.80
N ILE A 65 -11.13 8.19 -6.06
CA ILE A 65 -10.55 8.21 -7.41
C ILE A 65 -11.30 7.27 -8.34
N MET A 66 -11.62 6.06 -7.88
CA MET A 66 -12.38 5.08 -8.66
C MET A 66 -13.78 5.59 -9.00
N LYS A 67 -14.48 6.23 -8.05
CA LYS A 67 -15.81 6.83 -8.30
C LYS A 67 -15.75 8.02 -9.26
N ARG A 68 -14.62 8.74 -9.35
CA ARG A 68 -14.45 9.86 -10.28
C ARG A 68 -14.17 9.39 -11.72
N ASN A 69 -13.60 8.20 -11.88
CA ASN A 69 -13.21 7.65 -13.18
C ASN A 69 -14.20 6.61 -13.74
N ALA A 70 -15.28 6.31 -13.00
CA ALA A 70 -16.38 5.42 -13.41
C ALA A 70 -17.55 6.26 -13.94
#